data_AF-A0A3N5GR89-F1
#
_entry.id   AF-A0A3N5GR89-F1
#
_cell.length_a   1.000
_cell.length_b   1.000
_cell.length_c   1.000
_cell.angle_alpha   90.00
_cell.angle_beta   90.00
_cell.angle_gamma   90.00
#
_symmetry.space_group_name_H-M   'P 1'
#
loop_
_entity.id
_entity.type
_entity.pdbx_description
1 polymer ?
#
loop_
_entity_poly.entity_id
_entity_poly.type
_entity_poly.pdbx_seq_one_letter_code
_entity_poly.pdbx_strand_id
1 'polypeptide(L)' 'MSFDFGSFNNWGQLKTVAIRDVDTAFASDARIDAEWRDLNYHARPDLANARTEYKAVEEILSAAGA' A
#
# COMPACT_ATOMS: atom_id res chain seq x y z
N MET A 1 6.65 -6.08 25.12
CA MET A 1 5.67 -5.13 24.54
C MET A 1 4.42 -5.95 24.19
N SER A 2 3.25 -5.58 24.72
CA SER A 2 1.97 -6.25 24.41
C SER A 2 1.23 -5.38 23.42
N PHE A 3 0.87 -5.92 22.25
CA PHE A 3 0.06 -5.22 21.26
C PHE A 3 -1.42 -5.57 21.50
N ASP A 4 -2.27 -4.56 21.68
CA ASP A 4 -3.73 -4.72 21.64
C ASP A 4 -4.20 -4.58 20.19
N PHE A 5 -4.41 -5.72 19.53
CA PHE A 5 -4.91 -5.76 18.15
C PHE A 5 -6.45 -5.61 18.05
N GLY A 6 -7.16 -5.43 19.17
CA GLY A 6 -8.61 -5.27 19.18
C GLY A 6 -9.39 -6.54 18.81
N SER A 7 -10.60 -6.33 18.28
CA SER A 7 -11.52 -7.41 17.88
C SER A 7 -11.18 -7.96 16.50
N PHE A 8 -11.09 -9.29 16.38
CA PHE A 8 -10.77 -9.98 15.13
C PHE A 8 -12.00 -10.14 14.23
N ASN A 9 -12.35 -9.10 13.48
CA ASN A 9 -13.40 -9.16 12.47
C ASN A 9 -13.08 -8.23 11.28
N ASN A 10 -13.88 -8.30 10.22
CA ASN A 10 -13.65 -7.56 8.97
C ASN A 10 -14.47 -6.26 8.85
N TRP A 11 -15.19 -5.84 9.90
CA TRP A 11 -16.20 -4.77 9.83
C TRP A 11 -16.02 -3.69 10.91
N GLY A 12 -15.28 -4.00 11.97
CA GLY A 12 -14.94 -3.09 13.04
C GLY A 12 -13.90 -2.07 12.58
N GLN A 13 -13.79 -0.98 13.34
CA GLN A 13 -12.83 0.06 13.05
C GLN A 13 -11.39 -0.49 13.13
N LEU A 14 -10.60 -0.21 12.09
CA LEU A 14 -9.16 -0.49 12.09
C LEU A 14 -8.49 0.47 13.08
N LYS A 15 -7.76 -0.09 14.05
CA LYS A 15 -6.93 0.70 14.99
C LYS A 15 -5.49 0.89 14.51
N THR A 16 -5.00 -0.07 13.74
CA THR A 16 -3.63 -0.10 13.22
C THR A 16 -3.61 -0.99 11.99
N VAL A 17 -3.00 -0.52 10.91
CA VAL A 17 -2.81 -1.29 9.68
C VAL A 17 -1.39 -1.13 9.18
N ALA A 18 -0.78 -2.25 8.75
CA ALA A 18 0.52 -2.22 8.12
C ALA A 18 0.35 -2.05 6.60
N ILE A 19 1.00 -1.04 6.05
CA ILE A 19 1.05 -0.77 4.60
C ILE A 19 2.51 -0.75 4.14
N ARG A 20 2.72 -1.04 2.85
CA ARG A 20 4.01 -0.85 2.18
C ARG A 20 3.92 0.39 1.32
N ASP A 21 4.91 1.27 1.44
CA ASP A 21 5.05 2.47 0.61
C ASP A 21 5.33 2.10 -0.87
N VAL A 22 4.89 2.99 -1.77
CA VAL A 22 5.02 2.85 -3.22
C VAL A 22 6.48 2.85 -3.68
N ASP A 23 7.31 3.72 -3.12
CA ASP A 23 8.72 3.81 -3.50
C ASP A 23 9.51 2.57 -3.07
N THR A 24 9.15 1.99 -1.94
CA THR A 24 9.70 0.71 -1.46
C THR A 24 9.22 -0.45 -2.33
N ALA A 25 7.97 -0.43 -2.80
CA ALA A 25 7.39 -1.50 -3.61
C ALA A 25 7.96 -1.52 -5.04
N PHE A 26 8.01 -0.37 -5.70
CA PHE A 26 8.38 -0.28 -7.12
C PHE A 26 9.82 0.17 -7.37
N ALA A 27 10.42 0.93 -6.44
CA ALA A 27 11.76 1.52 -6.49
C ALA A 27 12.01 2.52 -7.65
N SER A 28 11.75 2.16 -8.90
CA SER A 28 11.95 3.03 -10.07
C SER A 28 11.22 2.50 -11.31
N ASP A 29 10.97 3.38 -12.29
CA ASP A 29 10.49 2.99 -13.61
C ASP A 29 11.37 1.94 -14.29
N ALA A 30 12.70 2.06 -14.16
CA ALA A 30 13.64 1.12 -14.77
C ALA A 30 13.49 -0.31 -14.21
N ARG A 31 13.27 -0.43 -12.90
CA ARG A 31 13.01 -1.74 -12.26
C ARG A 31 11.65 -2.29 -12.68
N ILE A 32 10.63 -1.43 -12.70
CA ILE A 32 9.30 -1.79 -13.20
C ILE A 32 9.42 -2.36 -14.62
N ASP A 33 10.08 -1.64 -15.52
CA ASP A 33 10.27 -2.03 -16.92
C ASP A 33 10.94 -3.40 -17.06
N ALA A 34 11.90 -3.71 -16.19
CA ALA A 34 12.63 -4.97 -16.22
C ALA A 34 11.83 -6.16 -15.66
N GLU A 35 11.02 -5.95 -14.61
CA GLU A 35 10.53 -7.06 -13.77
C GLU A 35 9.01 -7.26 -13.78
N TRP A 36 8.20 -6.29 -14.23
CA TRP A 36 6.75 -6.31 -13.97
C TRP A 36 6.02 -7.56 -14.50
N ARG A 37 6.46 -8.12 -15.62
CA ARG A 37 5.85 -9.32 -16.20
C ARG A 37 6.18 -10.56 -15.38
N ASP A 38 7.44 -10.71 -14.99
CA ASP A 38 7.93 -11.85 -14.21
C ASP A 38 7.35 -11.83 -12.79
N LEU A 39 7.10 -10.62 -12.27
CA LEU A 39 6.37 -10.39 -11.02
C LEU A 39 4.84 -10.53 -11.17
N ASN A 40 4.35 -10.96 -12.35
CA ASN A 40 2.95 -11.27 -12.63
C ASN A 40 1.99 -10.08 -12.47
N TYR A 41 2.44 -8.86 -12.76
CA TYR A 41 1.52 -7.72 -12.90
C TYR A 41 0.72 -7.84 -14.20
N HIS A 42 -0.55 -7.45 -14.18
CA HIS A 42 -1.43 -7.48 -15.36
C HIS A 42 -1.12 -6.38 -16.39
N ALA A 43 -0.46 -5.31 -15.96
CA ALA A 43 0.02 -4.21 -16.79
C ALA A 43 1.24 -3.57 -16.13
N ARG A 44 2.06 -2.85 -16.92
CA ARG A 44 3.17 -2.04 -16.39
C ARG A 44 2.61 -0.99 -15.43
N PRO A 45 3.00 -0.98 -14.14
CA PRO A 45 2.64 0.09 -13.22
C PRO A 45 3.03 1.48 -13.74
N ASP A 46 2.16 2.46 -13.51
CA ASP A 46 2.48 3.88 -13.61
C ASP A 46 2.94 4.38 -12.25
N LEU A 47 4.24 4.61 -12.11
CA LEU A 47 4.85 4.97 -10.83
C LEU A 47 4.39 6.36 -10.34
N ALA A 48 4.23 7.32 -11.25
CA ALA A 48 3.80 8.67 -10.89
C ALA A 48 2.34 8.69 -10.42
N ASN A 49 1.47 7.96 -11.14
CA ASN A 49 0.08 7.82 -10.73
C ASN A 49 -0.04 7.03 -9.42
N ALA A 50 0.69 5.93 -9.26
CA ALA A 50 0.68 5.13 -8.04
C ALA A 50 1.04 5.94 -6.78
N ARG A 51 2.06 6.80 -6.85
CA ARG A 51 2.41 7.71 -5.73
C ARG A 51 1.26 8.64 -5.36
N THR A 52 0.55 9.14 -6.37
CA THR A 52 -0.57 10.07 -6.18
C THR A 52 -1.77 9.37 -5.56
N GLU A 53 -2.16 8.22 -6.11
CA GLU A 53 -3.31 7.45 -5.62
C GLU A 53 -3.06 6.87 -4.23
N TYR A 54 -1.86 6.35 -3.99
CA TYR A 54 -1.55 5.71 -2.71
C TYR A 54 -1.46 6.71 -1.57
N LYS A 55 -1.00 7.94 -1.83
CA LYS A 55 -1.08 9.03 -0.85
C LYS A 55 -2.52 9.30 -0.41
N ALA A 56 -3.48 9.26 -1.33
CA ALA A 56 -4.89 9.42 -0.96
C ALA A 56 -5.40 8.26 -0.10
N VAL A 57 -4.92 7.03 -0.33
CA VAL A 57 -5.22 5.88 0.54
C VAL A 57 -4.68 6.09 1.95
N GLU A 58 -3.43 6.56 2.09
CA GLU A 58 -2.83 6.87 3.39
C GLU A 58 -3.63 7.95 4.15
N GLU A 59 -4.05 9.01 3.45
CA GLU A 59 -4.88 10.07 4.02
C GLU A 59 -6.23 9.54 4.51
N ILE A 60 -6.88 8.65 3.75
CA ILE A 60 -8.16 8.01 4.14
C ILE A 60 -7.97 7.12 5.37
N LEU A 61 -6.91 6.28 5.39
CA LEU A 61 -6.63 5.39 6.51
C LEU A 61 -6.39 6.17 7.80
N SER A 62 -5.57 7.22 7.73
CA SER A 62 -5.32 8.10 8.87
C SER A 62 -6.59 8.81 9.35
N ALA A 63 -7.43 9.30 8.42
CA ALA A 63 -8.70 9.95 8.77
C ALA A 63 -9.74 8.98 9.38
N ALA A 64 -9.70 7.69 9.00
CA ALA A 64 -10.58 6.65 9.53
C ALA A 64 -10.16 6.13 10.91
N GLY A 65 -9.00 6.56 11.42
CA GLY A 65 -8.48 6.22 12.75
C GLY A 65 -7.51 5.04 12.79
N ALA A 66 -6.97 4.64 11.64
CA ALA A 66 -5.90 3.65 11.55
C ALA A 66 -4.50 4.26 11.78
#